data_AF-A0A4Q4CXE7-F1
#
_entry.id   AF-A0A4Q4CXE7-F1
#
_cell.length_a   1.000
_cell.length_b   1.000
_cell.length_c   1.000
_cell.angle_alpha   90.00
_cell.angle_beta   90.00
_cell.angle_gamma   90.00
#
_symmetry.space_group_name_H-M   'P 1'
#
loop_
_entity.id
_entity.type
_entity.pdbx_description
1 polymer ?
#
loop_
_entity_poly.entity_id
_entity_poly.type
_entity_poly.pdbx_seq_one_letter_code
_entity_poly.pdbx_strand_id
1 'polypeptide(L)' 'MHDDVVHADRHGAVVIPAEAVRQLPIAIELITRKEAVILDMCKRDDFDIHKLKEALAKSEDIH' A
#
# COMPACT_ATOMS: atom_id res chain seq x y z
N MET A 1 -19.12 11.13 -19.87
CA MET A 1 -18.18 10.36 -19.03
C MET A 1 -17.14 11.37 -18.56
N HIS A 2 -17.40 12.06 -17.44
CA HIS A 2 -16.71 13.30 -17.07
C HIS A 2 -16.46 13.41 -15.55
N ASP A 3 -16.17 12.32 -14.85
CA ASP A 3 -16.04 12.35 -13.38
C ASP A 3 -14.89 11.51 -12.83
N ASP A 4 -14.10 10.84 -13.69
CA ASP A 4 -12.96 10.05 -13.24
C ASP A 4 -11.84 10.95 -12.72
N VAL A 5 -11.13 10.47 -11.70
CA VAL A 5 -10.00 11.18 -11.09
C VAL A 5 -8.70 10.65 -11.67
N VAL A 6 -7.82 11.54 -12.12
CA VAL A 6 -6.47 11.17 -12.54
C VAL A 6 -5.51 11.44 -11.39
N HIS A 7 -4.81 10.42 -10.91
CA HIS A 7 -3.67 10.58 -10.02
C HIS A 7 -2.39 10.53 -10.87
N ALA A 8 -1.55 11.56 -10.78
CA ALA A 8 -0.30 11.66 -11.52
C ALA A 8 0.85 12.05 -10.59
N ASP A 9 1.92 11.26 -10.60
CA ASP A 9 3.12 11.44 -9.79
C ASP A 9 4.40 11.25 -10.62
N ARG A 10 5.56 11.09 -9.96
CA ARG A 10 6.85 10.88 -10.66
C ARG A 10 6.94 9.54 -11.41
N HIS A 11 6.08 8.58 -11.12
CA HIS A 11 6.09 7.26 -11.73
C HIS A 11 5.14 7.16 -12.94
N GLY A 12 4.20 8.11 -13.08
CA GLY A 12 3.27 8.18 -14.20
C GLY A 12 1.90 8.70 -13.80
N ALA A 13 0.87 8.30 -14.51
CA ALA A 13 -0.51 8.65 -14.20
C ALA A 13 -1.43 7.42 -14.28
N VAL A 14 -2.43 7.37 -13.38
CA VAL A 14 -3.46 6.35 -13.34
C VAL A 14 -4.84 7.00 -13.29
N VAL A 15 -5.82 6.36 -13.91
CA VAL A 15 -7.23 6.79 -13.86
C VAL A 15 -7.95 6.01 -12.77
N ILE A 16 -8.62 6.74 -11.89
CA ILE A 16 -9.45 6.22 -10.82
C ILE A 16 -10.91 6.45 -11.21
N PRO A 17 -11.70 5.39 -11.43
CA PRO A 17 -13.12 5.52 -11.74
C PRO A 17 -13.86 6.30 -10.67
N ALA A 18 -14.79 7.17 -11.07
CA ALA A 18 -15.54 8.05 -10.17
C ALA A 18 -16.19 7.30 -8.98
N GLU A 19 -16.71 6.10 -9.23
CA GLU A 19 -17.34 5.23 -8.23
C GLU A 19 -16.38 4.66 -7.18
N ALA A 20 -15.08 4.60 -7.50
CA ALA A 20 -14.04 4.07 -6.61
C ALA A 20 -13.43 5.13 -5.70
N VAL A 21 -13.57 6.42 -6.03
CA VAL A 21 -12.91 7.53 -5.31
C VAL A 21 -13.24 7.54 -3.81
N ARG A 22 -14.49 7.27 -3.45
CA ARG A 22 -14.93 7.26 -2.04
C ARG A 22 -14.37 6.08 -1.24
N GLN A 23 -13.88 5.03 -1.89
CA GLN A 23 -13.28 3.86 -1.25
C GLN A 23 -11.80 4.05 -0.97
N LEU A 24 -11.15 5.03 -1.61
CA LEU A 24 -9.72 5.28 -1.48
C LEU A 24 -9.27 5.49 -0.03
N PRO A 25 -9.94 6.28 0.85
CA PRO A 25 -9.44 6.49 2.20
C PRO A 25 -9.26 5.19 2.99
N ILE A 26 -10.24 4.28 2.91
CA ILE A 26 -10.19 2.98 3.60
C ILE A 26 -9.12 2.09 2.97
N ALA A 27 -9.04 2.04 1.64
CA ALA A 27 -8.02 1.25 0.95
C ALA A 27 -6.60 1.75 1.25
N ILE A 28 -6.39 3.07 1.28
CA ILE A 28 -5.10 3.70 1.61
C ILE A 28 -4.71 3.38 3.04
N GLU A 29 -5.63 3.47 4.00
CA GLU A 29 -5.35 3.12 5.41
C GLU A 29 -4.92 1.65 5.52
N LEU A 30 -5.64 0.74 4.87
CA LEU A 30 -5.32 -0.68 4.85
C LEU A 30 -3.92 -0.93 4.27
N ILE A 31 -3.61 -0.37 3.09
CA ILE A 31 -2.30 -0.54 2.46
C ILE A 31 -1.18 0.09 3.31
N THR A 32 -1.42 1.25 3.91
CA THR A 32 -0.44 1.91 4.80
C THR A 32 -0.09 1.01 5.99
N ARG A 33 -1.09 0.39 6.63
CA ARG A 33 -0.87 -0.57 7.72
C ARG A 33 -0.09 -1.80 7.26
N LYS A 34 -0.41 -2.32 6.07
CA LYS A 34 0.28 -3.47 5.46
C LYS A 34 1.74 -3.17 5.17
N GLU A 35 2.03 -2.01 4.60
CA GLU A 35 3.38 -1.57 4.27
C GLU A 35 4.23 -1.28 5.51
N ALA A 36 3.63 -0.73 6.58
CA ALA A 36 4.34 -0.42 7.81
C ALA A 36 5.08 -1.64 8.38
N VAL A 37 4.44 -2.81 8.43
CA VAL A 37 5.05 -4.06 8.92
C VAL A 37 6.29 -4.45 8.12
N ILE A 38 6.22 -4.30 6.79
CA ILE A 38 7.32 -4.65 5.89
C ILE A 38 8.47 -3.63 6.04
N LEU A 39 8.14 -2.34 6.00
CA LEU A 39 9.11 -1.25 6.09
C LEU A 39 9.81 -1.21 7.45
N ASP A 40 9.09 -1.48 8.53
CA ASP A 40 9.67 -1.54 9.86
C ASP A 40 10.66 -2.70 9.98
N MET A 41 10.40 -3.84 9.35
CA MET A 41 11.40 -4.91 9.25
C MET A 41 12.63 -4.42 8.46
N CYS A 42 12.41 -3.86 7.27
CA CYS A 42 13.48 -3.40 6.38
C CYS A 42 14.41 -2.36 7.02
N LYS A 43 13.92 -1.56 7.97
CA LYS A 43 14.70 -0.53 8.68
C LYS A 43 15.52 -1.05 9.85
N ARG A 44 15.36 -2.32 10.26
CA ARG A 44 16.07 -2.86 11.43
C ARG A 44 17.53 -3.16 11.10
N ASP A 45 18.40 -2.90 12.08
CA ASP A 45 19.84 -3.21 11.99
C ASP A 45 20.13 -4.71 11.82
N ASP A 46 19.19 -5.57 12.23
CA ASP A 46 19.29 -7.03 12.16
C ASP A 46 18.54 -7.62 10.96
N PHE A 47 18.45 -6.85 9.87
CA PHE A 47 17.80 -7.27 8.63
C PHE A 47 18.29 -8.63 8.14
N ASP A 48 17.35 -9.50 7.80
CA ASP A 48 17.61 -10.80 7.18
C ASP A 48 16.44 -11.21 6.27
N ILE A 49 16.74 -12.01 5.23
CA ILE A 49 15.75 -12.46 4.24
C ILE A 49 14.64 -13.32 4.84
N HIS A 50 14.93 -14.14 5.87
CA HIS A 50 13.90 -14.95 6.53
C HIS A 50 12.93 -14.05 7.30
N LYS A 51 13.44 -13.01 7.99
CA LYS A 51 12.61 -12.03 8.71
C LYS A 51 11.75 -11.20 7.77
N LEU A 52 12.27 -10.84 6.59
CA LEU A 52 11.48 -10.17 5.56
C LEU A 52 10.31 -11.05 5.09
N LYS A 53 10.53 -12.34 4.84
CA LYS A 53 9.45 -13.28 4.47
C LYS A 53 8.37 -13.38 5.55
N GLU A 54 8.77 -13.42 6.82
CA GLU A 54 7.80 -13.39 7.93
C GLU A 54 7.00 -12.08 7.98
N ALA A 55 7.65 -10.94 7.73
CA ALA A 55 6.97 -9.64 7.69
C ALA A 55 5.98 -9.54 6.51
N LEU A 56 6.35 -10.08 5.35
CA LEU A 56 5.44 -10.19 4.20
C LEU A 56 4.22 -11.04 4.54
N ALA A 57 4.40 -12.23 5.12
CA ALA A 57 3.29 -13.08 5.54
C ALA A 57 2.37 -12.37 6.56
N LYS A 58 2.95 -11.71 7.57
CA LYS A 58 2.19 -10.92 8.56
C LYS A 58 1.41 -9.76 7.91
N SER A 59 1.95 -9.15 6.85
CA SER A 59 1.28 -8.10 6.11
C SER A 59 0.05 -8.62 5.35
N GLU A 60 0.09 -9.87 4.86
CA GLU A 60 -1.05 -10.49 4.16
C GLU A 60 -2.27 -10.68 5.07
N ASP A 61 -2.06 -10.95 6.36
CA ASP A 61 -3.10 -11.18 7.37
C ASP A 61 -3.82 -9.91 7.87
N ILE A 62 -3.44 -8.72 7.37
CA ILE A 62 -4.05 -7.45 7.77
C ILE A 62 -5.25 -7.15 6.88
N HIS A 63 -6.42 -6.90 7.51
CA HIS A 63 -7.72 -6.59 6.88
C HIS A 63 -8.33 -5.26 7.35
#